data_AF-A0A1G5N751-F1
#
_entry.id   AF-A0A1G5N751-F1
#
_cell.length_a   1.000
_cell.length_b   1.000
_cell.length_c   1.000
_cell.angle_alpha   90.00
_cell.angle_beta   90.00
_cell.angle_gamma   90.00
#
_symmetry.space_group_name_H-M   'P 1'
#
loop_
_entity.id
_entity.type
_entity.pdbx_description
1 polymer ?
#
loop_
_entity_poly.entity_id
_entity_poly.type
_entity_poly.pdbx_seq_one_letter_code
_entity_poly.pdbx_strand_id
1 'polypeptide(L)'
;MRRTAPLLIVLLLGLQGCAVQQPAQPAGAAIDLDRSPSWTLQARLHSALYGCELLVLHGNNARLAGEQRRFADFRRRLSSCQTQAIAEAKSATDRLPAGQDRLLRNAQKAYLVAWQRYLAGLTIDHPADLQQKQSYLEARSALLEVASKRPDIRAEPGKRLDGQLTTGS
;
A
#
# COMPACT_ATOMS: atom_id res chain seq x y z
N MET A 1 -32.91 -64.60 0.77
CA MET A 1 -32.62 -63.65 -0.33
C MET A 1 -31.52 -62.70 0.12
N ARG A 2 -30.40 -62.69 -0.61
CA ARG A 2 -29.10 -62.19 -0.18
C ARG A 2 -29.01 -60.66 -0.25
N ARG A 3 -28.36 -60.12 0.78
CA ARG A 3 -27.98 -58.73 1.03
C ARG A 3 -26.92 -58.27 0.02
N THR A 4 -27.21 -57.26 -0.78
CA THR A 4 -26.20 -56.51 -1.56
C THR A 4 -26.61 -55.05 -1.62
N ALA A 5 -26.39 -54.33 -0.53
CA ALA A 5 -26.59 -52.89 -0.44
C ALA A 5 -25.50 -52.08 0.31
N PRO A 6 -24.26 -52.55 0.60
CA PRO A 6 -23.29 -51.67 1.28
C PRO A 6 -22.19 -51.10 0.37
N LEU A 7 -22.12 -51.42 -0.93
CA LEU A 7 -20.98 -51.02 -1.78
C LEU A 7 -21.12 -49.65 -2.46
N LEU A 8 -22.33 -49.08 -2.55
CA LEU A 8 -22.55 -47.77 -3.18
C LEU A 8 -22.34 -46.57 -2.24
N ILE A 9 -22.38 -46.78 -0.91
CA ILE A 9 -22.25 -45.69 0.07
C ILE A 9 -20.79 -45.32 0.33
N VAL A 10 -19.85 -46.27 0.18
CA VAL A 10 -18.41 -46.00 0.36
C VAL A 10 -17.84 -45.15 -0.78
N LEU A 11 -18.37 -45.26 -1.99
CA LEU A 11 -17.92 -44.46 -3.15
C LEU A 11 -18.37 -43.00 -3.12
N LEU A 12 -19.47 -42.69 -2.43
CA LEU A 12 -19.99 -41.31 -2.32
C LEU A 12 -19.34 -40.49 -1.19
N LEU A 13 -18.69 -41.16 -0.23
CA LEU A 13 -17.96 -40.50 0.87
C LEU A 13 -16.50 -40.18 0.53
N GLY A 14 -15.96 -40.71 -0.58
CA GLY A 14 -14.60 -40.44 -1.04
C GLY A 14 -14.39 -39.10 -1.77
N LEU A 15 -15.48 -38.36 -2.06
CA LEU A 15 -15.43 -37.06 -2.77
C LEU A 15 -15.58 -35.84 -1.84
N GLN A 16 -15.64 -36.05 -0.52
CA GLN A 16 -15.74 -34.98 0.48
C GLN A 16 -14.42 -34.70 1.21
N GLY A 17 -13.29 -35.08 0.63
CA GLY A 17 -11.95 -34.86 1.18
C GLY A 17 -11.12 -33.90 0.34
N CYS A 18 -10.67 -32.80 0.96
CA CYS A 18 -9.60 -31.89 0.52
C CYS A 18 -9.98 -30.76 -0.47
N ALA A 19 -10.98 -29.95 -0.11
CA ALA A 19 -10.88 -28.51 -0.34
C ALA A 19 -10.83 -27.80 1.01
N VAL A 20 -9.80 -28.10 1.81
CA VAL A 20 -9.34 -27.13 2.80
C VAL A 20 -8.67 -26.04 1.97
N GLN A 21 -9.47 -25.08 1.52
CA GLN A 21 -8.97 -23.74 1.24
C GLN A 21 -8.42 -23.24 2.57
N GLN A 22 -7.15 -23.55 2.82
CA GLN A 22 -6.32 -22.66 3.61
C GLN A 22 -6.62 -21.27 3.06
N PRO A 23 -6.98 -20.28 3.89
CA PRO A 23 -6.85 -18.92 3.44
C PRO A 23 -5.41 -18.85 2.96
N ALA A 24 -5.22 -18.57 1.67
CA ALA A 24 -3.96 -18.06 1.22
C ALA A 24 -3.78 -16.81 2.08
N GLN A 25 -3.06 -16.97 3.20
CA GLN A 25 -2.20 -15.92 3.69
C GLN A 25 -1.57 -15.41 2.41
N PRO A 26 -1.76 -14.13 2.05
CA PRO A 26 -0.96 -13.58 0.99
C PRO A 26 0.45 -13.82 1.49
N ALA A 27 1.07 -14.89 0.98
CA ALA A 27 2.47 -15.16 1.15
C ALA A 27 3.04 -13.85 0.69
N GLY A 28 3.54 -13.06 1.65
CA GLY A 28 4.14 -11.78 1.37
C GLY A 28 5.17 -12.14 0.35
N ALA A 29 4.84 -11.87 -0.92
CA ALA A 29 5.64 -12.31 -2.01
C ALA A 29 6.93 -11.57 -1.75
N ALA A 30 7.93 -12.33 -1.31
CA ALA A 30 9.31 -11.90 -1.24
C ALA A 30 9.73 -11.74 -2.70
N ILE A 31 9.14 -10.74 -3.36
CA ILE A 31 9.72 -10.07 -4.50
C ILE A 31 10.78 -9.21 -3.85
N ASP A 32 11.89 -9.85 -3.50
CA ASP A 32 13.15 -9.19 -3.21
C ASP A 32 13.74 -8.75 -4.56
N LEU A 33 13.01 -7.85 -5.21
CA LEU A 33 13.62 -6.91 -6.13
C LEU A 33 14.12 -5.81 -5.21
N ASP A 34 15.40 -5.49 -5.35
CA ASP A 34 16.21 -4.43 -4.71
C ASP A 34 15.52 -3.04 -4.66
N ARG A 35 14.32 -3.00 -4.06
CA ARG A 35 13.38 -1.89 -4.04
C ARG A 35 13.59 -1.16 -2.74
N SER A 36 13.82 0.14 -2.87
CA SER A 36 14.09 0.97 -1.71
C SER A 36 12.95 0.86 -0.68
N PRO A 37 13.26 0.96 0.63
CA PRO A 37 12.25 0.94 1.68
C PRO A 37 11.11 1.95 1.45
N SER A 38 11.41 3.10 0.83
CA SER A 38 10.41 4.11 0.43
C SER A 38 9.47 3.63 -0.66
N TRP A 39 9.95 2.86 -1.63
CA TRP A 39 9.09 2.24 -2.65
C TRP A 39 8.12 1.26 -1.99
N THR A 40 8.62 0.41 -1.09
CA THR A 40 7.81 -0.58 -0.38
C THR A 40 6.77 0.09 0.53
N LEU A 41 7.16 1.15 1.25
CA LEU A 41 6.24 1.97 2.03
C LEU A 41 5.11 2.51 1.14
N GLN A 42 5.46 3.17 0.04
CA GLN A 42 4.50 3.75 -0.87
C GLN A 42 3.51 2.70 -1.40
N ALA A 43 4.03 1.54 -1.84
CA ALA A 43 3.21 0.48 -2.41
C ALA A 43 2.18 -0.04 -1.40
N ARG A 44 2.60 -0.30 -0.15
CA ARG A 44 1.69 -0.77 0.91
C ARG A 44 0.59 0.24 1.23
N LEU A 45 0.97 1.50 1.43
CA LEU A 45 0.02 2.57 1.74
C LEU A 45 -0.96 2.79 0.59
N HIS A 46 -0.48 2.77 -0.66
CA HIS A 46 -1.35 2.91 -1.83
C HIS A 46 -2.33 1.75 -1.98
N SER A 47 -1.88 0.51 -1.83
CA SER A 47 -2.77 -0.65 -1.88
C SER A 47 -3.85 -0.61 -0.78
N ALA A 48 -3.48 -0.23 0.45
CA ALA A 48 -4.42 -0.09 1.55
C ALA A 48 -5.47 1.00 1.27
N LEU A 49 -5.05 2.16 0.75
CA LEU A 49 -5.93 3.26 0.37
C LEU A 49 -6.89 2.86 -0.76
N TYR A 50 -6.36 2.19 -1.78
CA TYR A 50 -7.15 1.79 -2.96
C TYR A 50 -8.32 0.89 -2.59
N GLY A 51 -8.13 -0.03 -1.64
CA GLY A 51 -9.23 -0.85 -1.10
C GLY A 51 -10.37 0.00 -0.50
N CYS A 52 -10.04 1.09 0.20
CA CYS A 52 -11.03 1.98 0.78
C CYS A 52 -11.70 2.87 -0.29
N GLU A 53 -10.96 3.32 -1.30
CA GLU A 53 -11.52 4.06 -2.44
C GLU A 53 -12.55 3.22 -3.21
N LEU A 54 -12.31 1.91 -3.40
CA LEU A 54 -13.28 1.01 -4.02
C LEU A 54 -14.57 0.91 -3.21
N LEU A 55 -14.48 0.86 -1.87
CA LEU A 55 -15.67 0.88 -1.01
C LEU A 55 -16.45 2.19 -1.15
N VAL A 56 -15.76 3.32 -1.24
CA VAL A 56 -16.39 4.63 -1.52
C VAL A 56 -17.11 4.62 -2.87
N LEU A 57 -16.46 4.11 -3.92
CA LEU A 57 -17.05 4.00 -5.25
C LEU A 57 -18.33 3.14 -5.24
N HIS A 58 -18.26 1.95 -4.63
CA HIS A 58 -19.42 1.07 -4.53
C HIS A 58 -20.55 1.67 -3.67
N GLY A 59 -20.21 2.34 -2.57
CA GLY A 59 -21.19 3.04 -1.74
C GLY A 59 -21.88 4.19 -2.48
N ASN A 60 -21.11 4.99 -3.23
CA ASN A 60 -21.64 6.05 -4.08
C ASN A 60 -22.55 5.49 -5.18
N ASN A 61 -22.17 4.39 -5.83
CA ASN A 61 -23.03 3.75 -6.85
C ASN A 61 -24.33 3.22 -6.25
N ALA A 62 -24.27 2.57 -5.09
CA ALA A 62 -25.46 2.14 -4.36
C ALA A 62 -26.35 3.33 -3.98
N ARG A 63 -25.74 4.48 -3.65
CA ARG A 63 -26.47 5.73 -3.39
C ARG A 63 -27.19 6.26 -4.60
N LEU A 64 -26.53 6.30 -5.76
CA LEU A 64 -27.12 6.69 -7.03
C LEU A 64 -28.23 5.72 -7.48
N ALA A 65 -28.09 4.42 -7.14
CA ALA A 65 -29.10 3.39 -7.41
C ALA A 65 -30.27 3.39 -6.40
N GLY A 66 -30.26 4.25 -5.38
CA GLY A 66 -31.33 4.32 -4.38
C GLY A 66 -31.34 3.18 -3.35
N GLU A 67 -30.26 2.42 -3.22
CA GLU A 67 -30.16 1.24 -2.36
C GLU A 67 -29.87 1.58 -0.89
N GLN A 68 -30.70 2.43 -0.28
CA GLN A 68 -30.46 3.00 1.06
C GLN A 68 -30.20 1.96 2.15
N ARG A 69 -30.83 0.78 2.07
CA ARG A 69 -30.66 -0.31 3.03
C ARG A 69 -29.21 -0.77 3.16
N ARG A 70 -28.37 -0.54 2.14
CA ARG A 70 -26.96 -0.96 2.12
C ARG A 70 -25.99 0.09 2.66
N PHE A 71 -26.42 1.34 2.88
CA PHE A 71 -25.51 2.43 3.22
C PHE A 71 -24.83 2.21 4.58
N ALA A 72 -25.60 1.73 5.57
CA ALA A 72 -25.05 1.42 6.89
C ALA A 72 -23.94 0.36 6.79
N ASP A 73 -24.10 -0.64 5.91
CA ASP A 73 -23.08 -1.64 5.68
C ASP A 73 -21.83 -1.07 5.02
N PHE A 74 -21.98 -0.25 3.98
CA PHE A 74 -20.86 0.43 3.34
C PHE A 74 -20.10 1.34 4.31
N ARG A 75 -20.79 2.11 5.17
CA ARG A 75 -20.13 2.94 6.20
C ARG A 75 -19.31 2.11 7.17
N ARG A 76 -19.85 0.99 7.66
CA ARG A 76 -19.11 0.07 8.56
C ARG A 76 -17.89 -0.53 7.86
N ARG A 77 -18.05 -1.00 6.63
CA ARG A 77 -16.95 -1.59 5.84
C ARG A 77 -15.86 -0.55 5.55
N LEU A 78 -16.25 0.68 5.21
CA LEU A 78 -15.30 1.78 5.00
C LEU A 78 -14.53 2.12 6.29
N SER A 79 -15.23 2.25 7.42
CA SER A 79 -14.60 2.51 8.72
C SER A 79 -13.60 1.39 9.12
N SER A 80 -13.98 0.12 8.90
CA SER A 80 -13.08 -1.02 9.10
C SER A 80 -11.86 -0.95 8.16
N CYS A 81 -12.07 -0.62 6.89
CA CYS A 81 -10.98 -0.44 5.93
C CYS A 81 -10.01 0.67 6.35
N GLN A 82 -10.52 1.84 6.76
CA GLN A 82 -9.69 2.95 7.23
C GLN A 82 -8.86 2.56 8.46
N THR A 83 -9.47 1.83 9.40
CA THR A 83 -8.77 1.32 10.59
C THR A 83 -7.65 0.37 10.22
N GLN A 84 -7.90 -0.58 9.32
CA GLN A 84 -6.89 -1.53 8.82
C GLN A 84 -5.79 -0.82 8.04
N ALA A 85 -6.13 0.16 7.21
CA ALA A 85 -5.17 0.96 6.47
C ALA A 85 -4.25 1.75 7.40
N ILE A 86 -4.78 2.36 8.46
CA ILE A 86 -3.99 3.05 9.49
C ILE A 86 -3.04 2.08 10.19
N ALA A 87 -3.50 0.89 10.53
CA ALA A 87 -2.66 -0.14 11.15
C ALA A 87 -1.53 -0.60 10.21
N GLU A 88 -1.81 -0.80 8.92
CA GLU A 88 -0.79 -1.12 7.91
C GLU A 88 0.21 0.03 7.76
N ALA A 89 -0.25 1.29 7.75
CA ALA A 89 0.63 2.44 7.65
C ALA A 89 1.59 2.54 8.84
N LYS A 90 1.10 2.24 10.06
CA LYS A 90 1.94 2.14 11.26
C LYS A 90 2.98 1.02 11.10
N SER A 91 2.54 -0.20 10.79
CA SER A 91 3.41 -1.36 10.57
C SER A 91 4.47 -1.12 9.49
N ALA A 92 4.11 -0.46 8.39
CA ALA A 92 5.04 -0.15 7.31
C ALA A 92 6.05 0.94 7.70
N THR A 93 5.61 1.94 8.48
CA THR A 93 6.48 3.03 8.98
C THR A 93 7.47 2.50 10.03
N ASP A 94 7.03 1.61 10.93
CA ASP A 94 7.86 1.01 11.98
C ASP A 94 8.99 0.14 11.41
N ARG A 95 8.87 -0.33 10.16
CA ARG A 95 9.88 -1.12 9.44
C ARG A 95 10.89 -0.29 8.66
N LEU A 96 10.74 1.04 8.63
CA LEU A 96 11.69 1.90 7.93
C LEU A 96 13.06 1.88 8.62
N PRO A 97 14.16 1.84 7.86
CA PRO A 97 15.49 1.81 8.47
C PRO A 97 15.79 3.10 9.24
N ALA A 98 16.48 2.96 10.36
CA ALA A 98 17.11 4.08 11.04
C ALA A 98 18.27 4.65 10.20
N GLY A 99 18.61 5.93 10.39
CA GLY A 99 19.78 6.53 9.74
C GLY A 99 19.62 6.97 8.28
N GLN A 100 18.40 7.01 7.74
CA GLN A 100 18.13 7.53 6.39
C GLN A 100 18.56 9.00 6.20
N ASP A 101 18.71 9.46 4.96
CA ASP A 101 18.94 10.89 4.70
C ASP A 101 17.76 11.76 5.21
N ARG A 102 18.05 13.01 5.60
CA ARG A 102 17.04 13.94 6.14
C ARG A 102 15.96 14.27 5.11
N LEU A 103 16.31 14.45 3.84
CA LEU A 103 15.35 14.73 2.77
C LEU A 103 14.40 13.54 2.59
N LEU A 104 14.94 12.32 2.57
CA LEU A 104 14.14 11.11 2.43
C LEU A 104 13.14 10.95 3.58
N ARG A 105 13.59 11.15 4.84
CA ARG A 105 12.68 11.10 6.01
C ARG A 105 11.59 12.17 5.94
N ASN A 106 11.94 13.39 5.52
CA ASN A 106 10.97 14.47 5.39
C ASN A 106 9.93 14.16 4.31
N ALA A 107 10.36 13.60 3.17
CA ALA A 107 9.45 13.17 2.10
C ALA A 107 8.52 12.04 2.55
N GLN A 108 9.04 11.04 3.28
CA GLN A 108 8.23 9.96 3.87
C GLN A 108 7.18 10.52 4.84
N LYS A 109 7.55 11.47 5.71
CA LYS A 109 6.63 12.12 6.64
C LYS A 109 5.55 12.93 5.91
N ALA A 110 5.93 13.72 4.91
CA ALA A 110 4.98 14.50 4.12
C ALA A 110 3.99 13.60 3.38
N TYR A 111 4.49 12.51 2.77
CA TYR A 111 3.66 11.48 2.15
C TYR A 111 2.67 10.86 3.13
N LEU A 112 3.14 10.43 4.31
CA LEU A 112 2.27 9.82 5.32
C LEU A 112 1.16 10.79 5.78
N VAL A 113 1.49 12.06 6.00
CA VAL A 113 0.50 13.08 6.40
C VAL A 113 -0.55 13.31 5.31
N ALA A 114 -0.12 13.47 4.05
CA ALA A 114 -1.04 13.68 2.94
C ALA A 114 -1.94 12.44 2.71
N TRP A 115 -1.36 11.25 2.80
CA TRP A 115 -2.08 9.98 2.72
C TRP A 115 -3.11 9.82 3.85
N GLN A 116 -2.75 10.13 5.10
CA GLN A 116 -3.65 10.05 6.26
C GLN A 116 -4.83 11.02 6.12
N ARG A 117 -4.57 12.26 5.69
CA ARG A 117 -5.62 13.25 5.44
C ARG A 117 -6.60 12.75 4.39
N TYR A 118 -6.09 12.32 3.24
CA TYR A 118 -6.93 11.81 2.16
C TYR A 118 -7.74 10.58 2.58
N LEU A 119 -7.13 9.63 3.29
CA LEU A 119 -7.82 8.46 3.83
C LEU A 119 -8.97 8.86 4.77
N ALA A 120 -8.75 9.83 5.66
CA ALA A 120 -9.76 10.30 6.60
C ALA A 120 -10.91 11.06 5.89
N GLY A 121 -10.63 11.69 4.76
CA GLY A 121 -11.62 12.36 3.92
C GLY A 121 -12.49 11.41 3.09
N LEU A 122 -12.17 10.11 3.02
CA LEU A 122 -12.98 9.14 2.30
C LEU A 122 -14.33 8.92 2.98
N THR A 123 -15.40 9.11 2.20
CA THR A 123 -16.79 8.92 2.65
C THR A 123 -17.67 8.53 1.47
N ILE A 124 -18.76 7.80 1.75
CA ILE A 124 -19.77 7.42 0.75
C ILE A 124 -20.83 8.51 0.52
N ASP A 125 -20.85 9.52 1.37
CA ASP A 125 -21.93 10.52 1.42
C ASP A 125 -21.72 11.65 0.41
N HIS A 126 -20.47 11.89 -0.01
CA HIS A 126 -20.06 12.98 -0.88
C HIS A 126 -19.02 12.46 -1.89
N PRO A 127 -18.82 13.14 -3.03
CA PRO A 127 -17.71 12.83 -3.93
C PRO A 127 -16.36 12.97 -3.22
N ALA A 128 -15.35 12.25 -3.72
CA ALA A 128 -13.99 12.32 -3.18
C ALA A 128 -13.44 13.76 -3.25
N ASP A 129 -12.76 14.19 -2.19
CA ASP A 129 -12.06 15.46 -2.16
C ASP A 129 -10.87 15.42 -3.13
N LEU A 130 -11.06 16.00 -4.31
CA LEU A 130 -10.06 16.02 -5.38
C LEU A 130 -8.81 16.80 -5.00
N GLN A 131 -8.94 17.83 -4.17
CA GLN A 131 -7.80 18.61 -3.70
C GLN A 131 -6.93 17.77 -2.77
N GLN A 132 -7.53 17.05 -1.82
CA GLN A 132 -6.78 16.14 -0.96
C GLN A 132 -6.17 14.96 -1.75
N LYS A 133 -6.90 14.42 -2.73
CA LYS A 133 -6.35 13.39 -3.63
C LYS A 133 -5.12 13.90 -4.36
N GLN A 134 -5.18 15.11 -4.90
CA GLN A 134 -4.06 15.73 -5.60
C GLN A 134 -2.86 15.94 -4.67
N SER A 135 -3.06 16.50 -3.47
CA SER A 135 -2.00 16.66 -2.48
C SER A 135 -1.35 15.32 -2.09
N TYR A 136 -2.15 14.25 -1.96
CA TYR A 136 -1.65 12.89 -1.75
C TYR A 136 -0.76 12.41 -2.91
N LEU A 137 -1.20 12.59 -4.15
CA LEU A 137 -0.47 12.16 -5.35
C LEU A 137 0.83 12.94 -5.53
N GLU A 138 0.82 14.25 -5.24
CA GLU A 138 2.02 15.09 -5.25
C GLU A 138 3.04 14.64 -4.21
N ALA A 139 2.61 14.41 -2.96
CA ALA A 139 3.48 13.92 -1.91
C ALA A 139 4.04 12.52 -2.22
N ARG A 140 3.24 11.67 -2.87
CA ARG A 140 3.68 10.36 -3.38
C ARG A 140 4.77 10.53 -4.44
N SER A 141 4.57 11.41 -5.41
CA SER A 141 5.54 11.68 -6.47
C SER A 141 6.86 12.19 -5.90
N ALA A 142 6.79 13.18 -5.00
CA ALA A 142 7.96 13.74 -4.34
C ALA A 142 8.75 12.69 -3.54
N LEU A 143 8.07 11.78 -2.83
CA LEU A 143 8.73 10.66 -2.15
C LEU A 143 9.49 9.77 -3.13
N LEU A 144 8.86 9.39 -4.24
CA LEU A 144 9.47 8.52 -5.24
C LEU A 144 10.65 9.20 -5.95
N GLU A 145 10.55 10.50 -6.23
CA GLU A 145 11.65 11.29 -6.79
C GLU A 145 12.85 11.29 -5.84
N VAL A 146 12.66 11.65 -4.56
CA VAL A 146 13.74 11.66 -3.57
C VAL A 146 14.31 10.26 -3.36
N ALA A 147 13.47 9.22 -3.37
CA ALA A 147 13.92 7.83 -3.22
C ALA A 147 14.68 7.29 -4.44
N SER A 148 14.46 7.86 -5.63
CA SER A 148 15.15 7.49 -6.87
C SER A 148 16.54 8.12 -7.01
N LYS A 149 16.77 9.26 -6.35
CA LYS A 149 18.08 9.92 -6.32
C LYS A 149 19.01 9.10 -5.41
N ARG A 150 19.83 8.23 -6.01
CA ARG A 150 20.96 7.61 -5.29
C ARG A 150 21.84 8.72 -4.73
N PRO A 151 22.36 8.61 -3.49
CA PRO A 151 23.46 9.46 -3.09
C PRO A 151 24.58 9.22 -4.10
N ASP A 152 25.03 10.29 -4.74
CA ASP A 152 26.06 10.24 -5.77
C ASP A 152 27.36 9.77 -5.11
N ILE A 153 27.68 8.47 -5.20
CA ILE A 153 28.94 7.91 -4.68
C ILE A 153 30.14 8.37 -5.56
N ARG A 154 29.91 9.19 -6.59
CA ARG A 154 30.94 9.87 -7.37
C ARG A 154 31.12 11.35 -6.98
N ALA A 155 31.29 11.62 -5.70
CA ALA A 155 32.20 12.70 -5.30
C ALA A 155 33.56 12.03 -5.05
N GLU A 156 34.41 11.98 -6.08
CA GLU A 156 35.77 11.46 -5.94
C GLU A 156 36.50 12.18 -4.79
N PRO A 157 37.06 11.45 -3.80
CA PRO A 157 37.90 12.05 -2.79
C PRO A 157 39.28 12.29 -3.41
N GLY A 158 39.45 13.39 -4.13
CA GLY A 158 40.79 13.80 -4.58
C GLY A 158 40.85 14.45 -5.95
N LYS A 159 40.27 15.63 -6.11
CA LYS A 159 40.82 16.61 -7.06
C LYS A 159 41.39 17.80 -6.30
N ARG A 160 42.60 17.64 -5.78
CA ARG A 160 43.53 18.77 -5.77
C ARG A 160 43.99 18.96 -7.21
N LEU A 161 43.47 19.98 -7.87
CA LEU A 161 44.19 20.59 -8.97
C LEU A 161 45.26 21.45 -8.31
N ASP A 162 46.42 20.84 -8.07
CA ASP A 162 47.65 21.58 -7.83
C ASP A 162 47.93 22.39 -9.11
N GLY A 163 47.50 23.65 -9.07
CA GLY A 163 47.76 24.64 -10.10
C GLY A 163 49.24 24.97 -10.12
N GLN A 164 49.93 24.29 -11.01
CA GLN A 164 51.25 24.61 -11.55
C GLN A 164 51.29 26.11 -11.94
N LEU A 165 51.95 26.93 -11.13
CA LEU A 165 52.38 28.28 -11.51
C LEU A 165 53.89 28.24 -11.71
N THR A 166 54.30 27.95 -12.93
CA THR A 166 55.65 28.26 -13.42
C THR A 166 55.54 29.32 -14.52
N THR A 167 56.40 30.35 -14.36
CA THR A 167 57.02 31.26 -15.35
C THR A 167 56.51 32.70 -15.53
N GLY A 168 57.48 33.65 -15.48
CA GLY A 168 57.42 35.08 -15.82
C GLY A 168 57.52 35.98 -14.58
N SER A 169 58.57 36.77 -14.32
CA SER A 169 59.63 37.39 -15.14
C SER A 169 60.86 37.68 -14.29
#